data_AF-A0A8A4TMY4-F1
#
_entry.id   AF-A0A8A4TMY4-F1
#
_cell.length_a   1.000
_cell.length_b   1.000
_cell.length_c   1.000
_cell.angle_alpha   90.00
_cell.angle_beta   90.00
_cell.angle_gamma   90.00
#
_symmetry.space_group_name_H-M   'P 1'
#
loop_
_entity.id
_entity.type
_entity.pdbx_description
1 polymer ?
#
loop_
_entity_poly.entity_id
_entity_poly.type
_entity_poly.pdbx_seq_one_letter_code
_entity_poly.pdbx_strand_id
1 'polypeptide(L)'
;MEHRRMPEKWRTIFGLVMIYAAVIANWDWMWGVLYLYWILPDLALRRTHFIEEIDADRHPLLFWFLVITLLALSSFMLAEPLLAKVFGSVS
;
A
#
# COMPACT_ATOMS: atom_id res chain seq x y z
N MET A 1 -35.82 -5.25 16.24
CA MET A 1 -35.23 -5.29 14.88
C MET A 1 -33.86 -4.66 14.99
N GLU A 2 -32.80 -5.48 14.98
CA GLU A 2 -31.42 -5.04 15.08
C GLU A 2 -31.09 -4.21 13.83
N HIS A 3 -30.96 -2.88 13.95
CA HIS A 3 -30.36 -2.08 12.88
C HIS A 3 -28.89 -2.50 12.77
N ARG A 4 -28.60 -3.49 11.94
CA ARG A 4 -27.24 -3.76 11.46
C ARG A 4 -26.80 -2.50 10.74
N ARG A 5 -26.10 -1.60 11.45
CA ARG A 5 -25.27 -0.59 10.80
C ARG A 5 -24.23 -1.39 10.04
N MET A 6 -24.48 -1.65 8.76
CA MET A 6 -23.46 -2.19 7.88
C MET A 6 -22.30 -1.20 8.00
N PRO A 7 -21.13 -1.59 8.54
CA PRO A 7 -20.01 -0.67 8.62
C PRO A 7 -19.78 -0.19 7.21
N GLU A 8 -19.93 1.12 6.99
CA GLU A 8 -19.95 1.68 5.65
C GLU A 8 -18.64 1.30 4.97
N LYS A 9 -18.71 0.37 4.02
CA LYS A 9 -17.56 -0.10 3.22
C LYS A 9 -17.11 0.97 2.21
N TRP A 10 -17.49 2.23 2.44
CA TRP A 10 -17.20 3.36 1.59
C TRP A 10 -15.69 3.57 1.46
N ARG A 11 -14.92 3.31 2.52
CA ARG A 11 -13.44 3.35 2.49
C ARG A 11 -12.87 2.32 1.52
N THR A 12 -13.45 1.13 1.47
CA THR A 12 -13.06 0.07 0.52
C THR A 12 -13.42 0.45 -0.91
N ILE A 13 -14.62 0.99 -1.13
CA ILE A 13 -15.06 1.46 -2.45
C ILE A 13 -14.16 2.58 -2.94
N PHE A 14 -13.86 3.56 -2.08
CA PHE A 14 -12.94 4.66 -2.38
C PHE A 14 -11.54 4.16 -2.73
N GLY A 15 -11.00 3.22 -1.93
CA GLY A 15 -9.72 2.57 -2.22
C GLY A 15 -9.71 1.84 -3.56
N LEU A 16 -10.78 1.11 -3.90
CA LEU A 16 -10.92 0.45 -5.21
C LEU A 16 -10.91 1.47 -6.34
N VAL A 17 -11.71 2.54 -6.22
CA VAL A 17 -11.78 3.60 -7.25
C VAL A 17 -10.41 4.25 -7.45
N MET A 18 -9.68 4.51 -6.37
CA MET A 18 -8.30 5.03 -6.43
C MET A 18 -7.36 4.07 -7.17
N ILE A 19 -7.45 2.76 -6.92
CA ILE A 19 -6.64 1.75 -7.62
C ILE A 19 -6.95 1.77 -9.12
N TYR A 20 -8.23 1.73 -9.51
CA TYR A 20 -8.62 1.77 -10.92
C TYR A 20 -8.17 3.07 -11.60
N ALA A 21 -8.30 4.21 -10.91
CA ALA A 21 -7.80 5.48 -11.41
C ALA A 21 -6.27 5.49 -11.60
N ALA A 22 -5.51 4.92 -10.64
CA ALA A 22 -4.06 4.79 -10.73
C ALA A 22 -3.63 3.98 -11.95
N VAL A 23 -4.30 2.86 -12.21
CA VAL A 23 -4.03 1.98 -13.35
C VAL A 23 -4.28 2.70 -14.67
N ILE A 24 -5.46 3.31 -14.82
CA ILE A 24 -5.86 3.96 -16.08
C ILE A 24 -4.94 5.15 -16.39
N ALA A 25 -4.50 5.88 -15.37
CA ALA A 25 -3.64 7.04 -15.52
C ALA A 25 -2.13 6.71 -15.54
N ASN A 26 -1.73 5.44 -15.41
CA ASN A 26 -0.34 5.00 -15.24
C ASN A 26 0.42 5.79 -14.14
N TRP A 27 -0.26 6.05 -13.01
CA TRP A 27 0.34 6.78 -11.90
C TRP A 27 1.11 5.85 -10.97
N ASP A 28 2.32 5.48 -11.40
CA ASP A 28 3.21 4.58 -10.65
C ASP A 28 3.52 5.09 -9.23
N TRP A 29 3.68 6.40 -9.07
CA TRP A 29 3.88 7.03 -7.76
C TRP A 29 2.69 6.80 -6.80
N MET A 30 1.47 6.66 -7.31
CA MET A 30 0.27 6.44 -6.50
C MET A 30 0.26 5.03 -5.90
N TRP A 31 0.82 4.04 -6.60
CA TRP A 31 1.03 2.70 -6.06
C TRP A 31 1.96 2.73 -4.86
N GLY A 32 3.01 3.54 -4.90
CA GLY A 32 3.89 3.74 -3.75
C GLY A 32 3.17 4.28 -2.52
N VAL A 33 2.28 5.27 -2.69
CA VAL A 33 1.43 5.79 -1.60
C VAL A 33 0.47 4.72 -1.09
N LEU A 34 -0.13 3.94 -1.98
CA LEU A 34 -1.05 2.86 -1.63
C LEU A 34 -0.37 1.78 -0.79
N TYR A 35 0.85 1.37 -1.16
CA TYR A 35 1.62 0.40 -0.39
C TYR A 35 1.95 0.90 1.01
N LEU A 36 2.29 2.19 1.18
CA LEU A 36 2.48 2.77 2.51
C LEU A 36 1.18 2.76 3.30
N TYR A 37 0.08 3.22 2.69
CA TYR A 37 -1.23 3.22 3.34
C TYR A 37 -1.64 1.82 3.79
N TRP A 38 -1.26 0.77 3.06
CA TRP A 38 -1.50 -0.62 3.43
C TRP A 38 -0.59 -1.09 4.57
N ILE A 39 0.67 -0.66 4.58
CA ILE A 39 1.62 -1.06 5.63
C ILE A 39 1.27 -0.50 7.00
N LEU A 40 0.63 0.68 7.07
CA LEU A 40 0.26 1.33 8.34
C LEU A 40 -0.64 0.45 9.23
N PRO A 41 -1.82 -0.01 8.77
CA PRO A 41 -2.67 -0.90 9.56
C PRO A 41 -2.01 -2.26 9.81
N ASP A 42 -1.22 -2.76 8.86
CA ASP A 42 -0.51 -4.04 9.02
C ASP A 42 0.51 -4.00 10.16
N LEU A 43 1.24 -2.89 10.30
CA LEU A 43 2.15 -2.66 11.41
C LEU A 43 1.40 -2.53 12.74
N ALA A 44 0.26 -1.83 12.75
CA ALA A 44 -0.55 -1.64 13.94
C ALA A 44 -1.22 -2.94 14.42
N LEU A 45 -1.67 -3.79 13.48
CA LEU A 45 -2.29 -5.08 13.76
C LEU A 45 -1.25 -6.20 13.95
N ARG A 46 0.00 -5.97 13.56
CA ARG A 46 1.10 -6.96 13.50
C ARG A 46 0.74 -8.18 12.65
N ARG A 47 -0.11 -7.98 11.64
CA ARG A 47 -0.51 -8.98 10.65
C ARG A 47 -0.50 -8.36 9.28
N THR A 48 0.00 -9.09 8.30
CA THR A 48 -0.11 -8.70 6.89
C THR A 48 -0.84 -9.78 6.11
N HIS A 49 -1.76 -9.36 5.25
CA HIS A 49 -2.45 -10.22 4.31
C HIS A 49 -1.84 -10.05 2.93
N PHE A 50 -1.01 -11.00 2.49
CA PHE A 50 -0.41 -10.97 1.15
C PHE A 50 -1.03 -12.04 0.24
N ILE A 51 -0.92 -13.30 0.66
CA ILE A 51 -1.65 -14.46 0.10
C ILE A 51 -2.29 -15.22 1.25
N GLU A 52 -1.55 -15.35 2.35
CA GLU A 52 -2.05 -15.79 3.65
C GLU A 52 -1.88 -14.68 4.68
N GLU A 53 -2.61 -14.77 5.79
CA GLU A 53 -2.36 -13.93 6.98
C GLU A 53 -1.03 -14.35 7.61
N ILE A 54 -0.04 -13.45 7.55
CA ILE A 54 1.24 -13.61 8.23
C ILE A 54 1.17 -12.82 9.54
N ASP A 55 1.12 -13.56 10.65
CA ASP A 55 1.26 -13.01 12.00
C ASP A 55 2.73 -12.78 12.35
N ALA A 56 3.07 -11.57 12.81
CA ALA A 56 4.41 -11.24 13.28
C ALA A 56 4.82 -12.08 14.51
N ASP A 57 3.85 -12.54 15.30
CA ASP A 57 4.10 -13.36 16.48
C ASP A 57 4.43 -14.82 16.14
N ARG A 58 3.93 -15.33 15.00
CA ARG A 58 4.16 -16.72 14.57
C ARG A 58 5.35 -16.85 13.62
N HIS A 59 5.48 -15.89 12.69
CA HIS A 59 6.54 -15.87 11.68
C HIS A 59 7.17 -14.48 11.57
N PRO A 60 7.92 -14.03 12.60
CA PRO A 60 8.46 -12.66 12.66
C PRO A 60 9.38 -12.31 11.49
N LEU A 61 10.22 -13.26 11.04
CA LEU A 61 11.13 -13.06 9.92
C LEU A 61 10.37 -12.79 8.61
N LEU A 62 9.36 -13.60 8.30
CA LEU A 62 8.52 -13.42 7.10
C LEU A 62 7.77 -12.10 7.14
N PHE A 63 7.20 -11.75 8.29
CA PHE A 63 6.53 -10.46 8.47
C PHE A 63 7.48 -9.29 8.15
N TRP A 64 8.67 -9.28 8.75
CA TRP A 64 9.66 -8.22 8.50
C TRP A 64 10.14 -8.20 7.05
N PHE A 65 10.38 -9.35 6.42
CA PHE A 65 10.73 -9.42 5.01
C PHE A 65 9.67 -8.79 4.13
N LEU A 66 8.41 -9.05 4.44
CA LEU A 66 7.28 -8.56 3.66
C LEU A 66 7.09 -7.05 3.86
N VAL A 67 7.18 -6.56 5.10
CA VAL A 67 7.17 -5.12 5.41
C VAL A 67 8.33 -4.40 4.70
N ILE A 68 9.56 -4.93 4.78
CA ILE A 68 10.72 -4.34 4.11
C ILE A 68 10.52 -4.32 2.59
N THR A 69 9.98 -5.40 2.03
CA THR A 69 9.67 -5.50 0.59
C THR A 69 8.67 -4.42 0.18
N LEU A 70 7.56 -4.27 0.90
CA LEU A 70 6.57 -3.21 0.61
C LEU A 70 7.15 -1.81 0.79
N LEU A 71 7.96 -1.56 1.82
CA LEU A 71 8.64 -0.28 2.01
C LEU A 71 9.62 0.03 0.87
N ALA A 72 10.39 -0.96 0.43
CA ALA A 72 11.34 -0.82 -0.66
C ALA A 72 10.62 -0.54 -1.99
N LEU A 73 9.57 -1.30 -2.31
CA LEU A 73 8.72 -1.08 -3.49
C LEU A 73 8.07 0.30 -3.47
N SER A 74 7.52 0.70 -2.33
CA SER A 74 6.93 2.02 -2.18
C SER A 74 7.95 3.13 -2.42
N SER A 75 9.12 3.01 -1.78
CA SER A 75 10.20 4.00 -1.92
C SER A 75 10.67 4.09 -3.37
N PHE A 76 10.82 2.95 -4.05
CA PHE A 76 11.23 2.89 -5.45
C PHE A 76 10.21 3.59 -6.37
N MET A 77 8.91 3.29 -6.20
CA MET A 77 7.85 3.90 -7.01
C MET A 77 7.66 5.40 -6.74
N LEU A 78 7.87 5.85 -5.50
CA LEU A 78 7.86 7.27 -5.16
C LEU A 78 9.12 8.00 -5.65
N ALA A 79 10.25 7.30 -5.77
CA ALA A 79 11.49 7.88 -6.24
C ALA A 79 11.48 8.15 -7.74
N GLU A 80 10.74 7.40 -8.55
CA GLU A 80 10.67 7.57 -10.02
C GLU A 80 10.38 9.02 -10.48
N PRO A 81 9.31 9.69 -10.02
CA PRO A 81 9.06 11.09 -10.39
C PRO A 81 10.08 12.07 -9.80
N LEU A 82 10.72 11.73 -8.67
CA LEU A 82 11.76 12.54 -8.06
C LEU A 82 13.07 12.46 -8.85
N LEU A 83 13.46 11.25 -9.26
CA LEU A 83 14.62 10.99 -10.11
C LEU A 83 14.43 11.64 -11.48
N ALA A 84 13.24 11.52 -12.07
CA ALA A 84 12.90 12.21 -13.31
C ALA A 84 13.07 13.73 -13.19
N LYS A 85 12.69 14.34 -12.06
CA LYS A 85 12.91 15.79 -11.81
C LYS A 85 14.39 16.13 -11.57
N VAL A 86 15.12 15.29 -10.84
CA VAL A 86 16.53 15.54 -10.49
C VAL A 86 17.45 15.36 -11.70
N PHE A 87 17.23 14.32 -12.51
CA PHE A 87 18.05 14.02 -13.69
C PHE A 87 17.52 14.66 -14.98
N GLY A 88 16.22 14.96 -15.06
CA GLY A 88 15.60 15.67 -16.18
C GLY A 88 15.84 17.18 -16.21
N SER A 89 16.59 17.74 -15.26
CA SER A 89 17.07 19.13 -15.29
C SER A 89 18.30 19.33 -16.19
N VAL A 90 18.78 18.27 -16.86
CA VAL A 90 19.91 18.32 -17.79
C VAL A 90 19.40 18.09 -19.22
N SER A 91 18.64 19.04 -19.75
CA SER A 91 18.46 19.23 -21.20
C SER A 91 18.28 20.71 -21.50
#